data_AF-A0A1A8PYJ6-F1
#
_entry.id   AF-A0A1A8PYJ6-F1
#
_cell.length_a   1.000
_cell.length_b   1.000
_cell.length_c   1.000
_cell.angle_alpha   90.00
_cell.angle_beta   90.00
_cell.angle_gamma   90.00
#
_symmetry.space_group_name_H-M   'P 1'
#
loop_
_entity.id
_entity.type
_entity.pdbx_description
1 polymer ?
#
loop_
_entity_poly.entity_id
_entity_poly.type
_entity_poly.pdbx_seq_one_letter_code
_entity_poly.pdbx_strand_id
1 'polypeptide(L)'
;MANASPDLDNAEAQRQLNNNNRPNSSGFWETECTSSKLFECSRIKALADERDAVQKKTFTKWVNSHLARVSCRISDLYNDLRDGYMLTRLLEVLSGELLPRPTRGRMRIHCLENVDKALQFLKEQRVHLENVGSHDIVDGNHRLTLGLIWTII
;
A
#
# COMPACT_ATOMS: atom_id res chain seq x y z
N MET A 1 12.52 63.16 -45.44
CA MET A 1 11.99 63.27 -46.81
C MET A 1 12.76 62.26 -47.64
N ALA A 2 12.18 61.09 -47.92
CA ALA A 2 11.36 60.80 -49.11
C ALA A 2 12.16 61.03 -50.42
N ASN A 3 12.13 60.23 -51.46
CA ASN A 3 11.62 58.90 -51.83
C ASN A 3 11.98 58.81 -53.34
N ALA A 4 12.30 57.63 -53.88
CA ALA A 4 11.94 57.17 -55.24
C ALA A 4 12.88 56.08 -55.78
N SER A 5 12.29 54.90 -56.01
CA SER A 5 12.80 53.75 -56.77
C SER A 5 13.00 54.05 -58.26
N PRO A 6 13.56 53.13 -59.07
CA PRO A 6 12.71 52.08 -59.68
C PRO A 6 13.40 50.73 -59.97
N ASP A 7 12.58 49.78 -60.44
CA ASP A 7 12.86 48.57 -61.26
C ASP A 7 13.43 47.33 -60.54
N LEU A 8 12.63 46.27 -60.31
CA LEU A 8 12.18 45.23 -61.26
C LEU A 8 13.33 44.48 -61.93
N ASP A 9 13.78 43.39 -61.30
CA ASP A 9 13.79 42.02 -61.87
C ASP A 9 14.68 41.11 -61.01
N ASN A 10 14.06 40.27 -60.20
CA ASN A 10 14.59 38.93 -59.94
C ASN A 10 13.44 38.04 -59.46
N ALA A 11 12.58 37.68 -60.41
CA ALA A 11 11.79 36.47 -60.28
C ALA A 11 12.75 35.27 -60.12
N GLU A 12 12.32 34.25 -59.37
CA GLU A 12 12.93 32.90 -59.29
C GLU A 12 13.90 32.54 -58.14
N ALA A 13 13.54 32.80 -56.87
CA ALA A 13 14.18 32.02 -55.78
C ALA A 13 13.30 31.70 -54.55
N GLN A 14 11.98 31.84 -54.62
CA GLN A 14 11.08 31.40 -53.55
C GLN A 14 9.88 30.62 -54.12
N ARG A 15 10.17 29.52 -54.82
CA ARG A 15 9.20 28.46 -55.06
C ARG A 15 9.58 27.24 -54.22
N GLN A 16 8.65 26.87 -53.34
CA GLN A 16 8.53 25.59 -52.65
C GLN A 16 9.34 25.39 -51.36
N LEU A 17 8.89 26.05 -50.29
CA LEU A 17 8.85 25.43 -48.96
C LEU A 17 7.39 25.39 -48.49
N ASN A 18 6.53 24.76 -49.30
CA ASN A 18 5.27 24.21 -48.81
C ASN A 18 5.48 22.70 -48.70
N ASN A 19 5.85 22.23 -47.51
CA ASN A 19 5.92 20.80 -47.23
C ASN A 19 5.02 20.45 -46.03
N ASN A 20 3.71 20.71 -46.19
CA ASN A 20 2.66 20.28 -45.27
C ASN A 20 2.29 18.80 -45.48
N ASN A 21 3.27 17.90 -45.53
CA ASN A 21 2.98 16.47 -45.47
C ASN A 21 4.09 15.72 -44.72
N ARG A 22 4.13 15.92 -43.39
CA ARG A 22 4.75 14.94 -42.50
C ARG A 22 3.74 13.80 -42.32
N PRO A 23 4.10 12.54 -42.60
CA PRO A 23 3.20 11.43 -42.28
C PRO A 23 2.97 11.43 -40.77
N ASN A 24 1.71 11.38 -40.38
CA ASN A 24 1.23 11.32 -39.00
C ASN A 24 1.63 9.98 -38.34
N SER A 25 2.91 9.83 -38.03
CA SER A 25 3.50 8.62 -37.42
C SER A 25 3.70 8.76 -35.90
N SER A 26 3.14 9.78 -35.25
CA SER A 26 3.29 9.97 -33.80
C SER A 26 2.27 9.19 -32.96
N GLY A 27 1.10 8.84 -33.51
CA GLY A 27 0.02 8.20 -32.74
C GLY A 27 0.18 6.69 -32.51
N PHE A 28 0.96 5.98 -33.34
CA PHE A 28 1.11 4.52 -33.23
C PHE A 28 2.01 4.13 -32.04
N TRP A 29 3.18 4.78 -31.94
CA TRP A 29 4.14 4.53 -30.84
C TRP A 29 3.61 4.96 -29.47
N GLU A 30 2.80 6.03 -29.40
CA GLU A 30 2.14 6.45 -28.16
C GLU A 30 1.04 5.47 -27.73
N THR A 31 0.29 4.88 -28.67
CA THR A 31 -0.76 3.90 -28.40
C THR A 31 -0.18 2.55 -27.92
N GLU A 32 0.93 2.11 -28.53
CA GLU A 32 1.62 0.87 -28.16
C GLU A 32 2.41 1.02 -26.84
N CYS A 33 3.00 2.18 -26.59
CA CYS A 33 3.62 2.52 -25.31
C CYS A 33 2.58 2.61 -24.17
N THR A 34 1.38 3.13 -24.46
CA THR A 34 0.28 3.20 -23.48
C THR A 34 -0.26 1.80 -23.16
N SER A 35 -0.46 0.95 -24.16
CA SER A 35 -0.89 -0.45 -23.95
C SER A 35 0.17 -1.25 -23.17
N SER A 36 1.45 -1.14 -23.55
CA SER A 36 2.55 -1.84 -22.87
C SER A 36 2.67 -1.42 -21.39
N LYS A 37 2.51 -0.13 -21.08
CA LYS A 37 2.48 0.38 -19.70
C LYS A 37 1.28 -0.15 -18.91
N LEU A 38 0.10 -0.25 -19.53
CA LEU A 38 -1.09 -0.81 -18.87
C LEU A 38 -0.93 -2.29 -18.54
N PHE A 39 -0.37 -3.08 -19.47
CA PHE A 39 -0.06 -4.49 -19.23
C PHE A 39 0.96 -4.64 -18.10
N GLU A 40 2.01 -3.82 -18.12
CA GLU A 40 3.07 -3.87 -17.12
C GLU A 40 2.56 -3.47 -15.73
N CYS A 41 1.80 -2.39 -15.61
CA CYS A 41 1.17 -1.98 -14.34
C CYS A 41 0.21 -3.06 -13.81
N SER A 42 -0.56 -3.71 -14.70
CA SER A 42 -1.48 -4.79 -14.32
C SER A 42 -0.73 -6.02 -13.81
N ARG A 43 0.37 -6.38 -14.49
CA ARG A 43 1.23 -7.50 -14.11
C ARG A 43 1.94 -7.26 -12.78
N ILE A 44 2.49 -6.06 -12.58
CA ILE A 44 3.12 -5.66 -11.31
C ILE A 44 2.10 -5.73 -10.18
N LYS A 45 0.88 -5.24 -10.40
CA LYS A 45 -0.21 -5.31 -9.41
C LYS A 45 -0.56 -6.76 -9.06
N ALA A 46 -0.73 -7.63 -10.06
CA ALA A 46 -1.05 -9.03 -9.81
C ALA A 46 0.03 -9.76 -9.00
N LEU A 47 1.31 -9.52 -9.32
CA LEU A 47 2.43 -10.09 -8.57
C LEU A 47 2.51 -9.55 -7.14
N ALA A 48 2.19 -8.27 -6.94
CA ALA A 48 2.12 -7.69 -5.61
C ALA A 48 0.98 -8.30 -4.78
N ASP A 49 -0.21 -8.43 -5.36
CA ASP A 49 -1.38 -9.01 -4.70
C ASP A 49 -1.13 -10.49 -4.33
N GLU A 50 -0.46 -11.26 -5.19
CA GLU A 50 -0.07 -12.65 -4.90
C GLU A 50 0.92 -12.72 -3.73
N ARG A 51 1.97 -11.90 -3.76
CA ARG A 51 2.95 -11.83 -2.67
C ARG A 51 2.29 -11.46 -1.34
N ASP A 52 1.41 -10.46 -1.35
CA ASP A 52 0.71 -9.99 -0.15
C ASP A 52 -0.23 -11.09 0.39
N ALA A 53 -0.88 -11.86 -0.48
CA ALA A 53 -1.68 -13.02 -0.08
C ALA A 53 -0.83 -14.14 0.54
N VAL A 54 0.35 -14.42 0.00
CA VAL A 54 1.30 -15.39 0.57
C VAL A 54 1.78 -14.92 1.94
N GLN A 55 2.18 -13.65 2.07
CA GLN A 55 2.62 -13.06 3.34
C GLN A 55 1.51 -13.15 4.41
N LYS A 56 0.28 -12.76 4.05
CA LYS A 56 -0.89 -12.90 4.93
C LYS A 56 -1.06 -14.33 5.41
N LYS A 57 -0.99 -15.32 4.52
CA LYS A 57 -1.12 -16.74 4.87
C LYS A 57 -0.01 -17.19 5.82
N THR A 58 1.23 -16.79 5.58
CA THR A 58 2.37 -17.13 6.43
C THR A 58 2.22 -16.56 7.83
N PHE A 59 1.90 -15.27 7.95
CA PHE A 59 1.67 -14.64 9.25
C PHE A 59 0.44 -15.21 9.96
N THR A 60 -0.64 -15.51 9.24
CA THR A 60 -1.81 -16.16 9.83
C THR A 60 -1.46 -17.53 10.43
N LYS A 61 -0.62 -18.32 9.74
CA LYS A 61 -0.13 -19.61 10.25
C LYS A 61 0.75 -19.43 11.49
N TRP A 62 1.67 -18.46 11.46
CA TRP A 62 2.55 -18.15 12.58
C TRP A 62 1.78 -17.66 13.81
N VAL A 63 0.80 -16.78 13.64
CA VAL A 63 -0.07 -16.35 14.76
C VAL A 63 -0.83 -17.54 15.32
N ASN A 64 -1.39 -18.39 14.45
CA ASN A 64 -2.15 -19.56 14.88
C ASN A 64 -1.29 -20.64 15.57
N SER A 65 0.00 -20.78 15.25
CA SER A 65 0.88 -21.72 15.97
C SER A 65 1.08 -21.31 17.43
N HIS A 66 0.98 -20.01 17.73
CA HIS A 66 1.02 -19.50 19.10
C HIS A 66 -0.36 -19.57 19.76
N LEU A 67 -1.40 -19.04 19.11
CA LEU A 67 -2.75 -19.03 19.67
C LEU A 67 -3.33 -20.43 19.94
N ALA A 68 -2.88 -21.45 19.21
CA ALA A 68 -3.24 -22.85 19.49
C ALA A 68 -2.90 -23.29 20.92
N ARG A 69 -1.84 -22.74 21.54
CA ARG A 69 -1.45 -23.02 22.93
C ARG A 69 -2.52 -22.62 23.95
N VAL A 70 -3.40 -21.69 23.59
CA VAL A 70 -4.52 -21.20 24.42
C VAL A 70 -5.88 -21.50 23.79
N SER A 71 -5.94 -22.48 22.87
CA SER A 71 -7.16 -22.88 22.15
C SER A 71 -7.86 -21.73 21.40
N CYS A 72 -7.10 -20.74 20.93
CA CYS A 72 -7.58 -19.65 20.09
C CYS A 72 -7.11 -19.84 18.64
N ARG A 73 -7.85 -19.26 17.69
CA ARG A 73 -7.49 -19.29 16.27
C ARG A 73 -8.08 -18.09 15.55
N ILE A 74 -7.33 -17.56 14.59
CA ILE A 74 -7.79 -16.55 13.64
C ILE A 74 -7.98 -17.18 12.24
N SER A 75 -8.98 -16.69 11.53
CA SER A 75 -9.27 -17.04 10.13
C SER A 75 -8.82 -15.94 9.18
N ASP A 76 -8.98 -14.68 9.57
CA ASP A 76 -8.54 -13.51 8.82
C ASP A 76 -7.74 -12.57 9.71
N LEU A 77 -6.43 -12.51 9.47
CA LEU A 77 -5.50 -11.65 10.18
C LEU A 77 -5.95 -10.18 10.29
N TYR A 78 -6.57 -9.63 9.25
CA TYR A 78 -6.92 -8.20 9.23
C TYR A 78 -8.21 -7.89 9.95
N ASN A 79 -9.11 -8.88 10.08
CA ASN A 79 -10.40 -8.69 10.71
C ASN A 79 -10.39 -9.15 12.17
N ASP A 80 -9.73 -10.27 12.44
CA ASP A 80 -9.74 -10.90 13.77
C ASP A 80 -8.82 -10.20 14.78
N LEU A 81 -7.93 -9.32 14.33
CA LEU A 81 -7.08 -8.49 15.21
C LEU A 81 -7.70 -7.13 15.55
N ARG A 82 -8.79 -6.71 14.89
CA ARG A 82 -9.30 -5.33 14.95
C ARG A 82 -9.86 -4.94 16.31
N ASP A 83 -10.40 -5.89 17.06
CA ASP A 83 -10.96 -5.65 18.40
C ASP A 83 -9.89 -5.62 19.50
N GLY A 84 -8.64 -5.93 19.15
CA GLY A 84 -7.48 -6.03 20.02
C GLY A 84 -7.42 -7.33 20.84
N TYR A 85 -8.48 -8.13 20.89
CA TYR A 85 -8.55 -9.29 21.77
C TYR A 85 -7.52 -10.36 21.36
N MET A 86 -7.52 -10.76 20.08
CA MET A 86 -6.58 -11.78 19.60
C MET A 86 -5.13 -11.29 19.63
N LEU A 87 -4.91 -9.97 19.45
CA LEU A 87 -3.60 -9.36 19.60
C LEU A 87 -3.10 -9.47 21.04
N THR A 88 -3.93 -9.13 22.04
CA THR A 88 -3.58 -9.30 23.46
C THR A 88 -3.24 -10.76 23.77
N ARG A 89 -4.06 -11.71 23.32
CA ARG A 89 -3.83 -13.15 23.56
C ARG A 89 -2.52 -13.64 22.95
N LEU A 90 -2.18 -13.15 21.75
CA LEU A 90 -0.91 -13.46 21.12
C LEU A 90 0.27 -12.97 21.97
N LEU A 91 0.21 -11.72 22.43
CA LEU A 91 1.26 -11.12 23.27
C LEU A 91 1.42 -11.86 24.59
N GLU A 92 0.33 -12.23 25.27
CA GLU A 92 0.37 -13.06 26.50
C GLU A 92 1.10 -14.40 26.27
N VAL A 93 0.83 -15.05 25.13
CA VAL A 93 1.44 -16.34 24.80
C VAL A 93 2.92 -16.22 24.46
N LEU A 94 3.32 -15.12 23.83
CA LEU A 94 4.70 -14.83 23.44
C LEU A 94 5.55 -14.42 24.65
N SER A 95 5.05 -13.48 25.47
CA SER A 95 5.76 -13.00 26.66
C SER A 95 5.74 -13.99 27.82
N GLY A 96 4.69 -14.82 27.91
CA GLY A 96 4.42 -15.65 29.08
C GLY A 96 3.85 -14.86 30.27
N GLU A 97 3.52 -13.58 30.07
CA GLU A 97 2.95 -12.71 31.09
C GLU A 97 1.45 -12.47 30.85
N LEU A 98 0.72 -12.21 31.92
CA LEU A 98 -0.70 -11.86 31.84
C LEU A 98 -0.84 -10.35 31.56
N LEU A 99 -1.49 -10.02 30.45
CA LEU A 99 -1.79 -8.62 30.11
C LEU A 99 -3.11 -8.18 30.77
N PRO A 100 -3.34 -6.86 30.92
CA PRO A 100 -4.61 -6.34 31.37
C PRO A 100 -5.77 -6.87 30.53
N ARG A 101 -6.85 -7.30 31.20
CA ARG A 101 -8.01 -7.87 30.51
C ARG A 101 -8.59 -6.85 29.52
N PRO A 102 -8.88 -7.26 28.27
CA PRO A 102 -9.52 -6.39 27.29
C PRO A 102 -10.86 -5.84 27.81
N THR A 103 -11.11 -4.57 27.51
CA THR A 103 -12.40 -3.91 27.72
C THR A 103 -13.45 -4.63 26.88
N ARG A 104 -14.58 -4.97 27.52
CA ARG A 104 -15.70 -5.60 26.84
C ARG A 104 -16.53 -4.55 26.12
N GLY A 105 -16.88 -4.80 24.86
CA GLY A 105 -17.81 -3.99 24.11
C GLY A 105 -17.53 -4.08 22.60
N ARG A 106 -18.49 -3.62 21.79
CA ARG A 106 -18.40 -3.67 20.32
C ARG A 106 -18.20 -2.31 19.66
N MET A 107 -18.29 -1.23 20.44
CA MET A 107 -18.05 0.12 19.94
C MET A 107 -16.57 0.32 19.61
N ARG A 108 -16.29 1.15 18.59
CA ARG A 108 -14.93 1.46 18.13
C ARG A 108 -14.01 1.94 19.25
N ILE A 109 -14.53 2.68 20.23
CA ILE A 109 -13.74 3.18 21.37
C ILE A 109 -13.13 2.03 22.18
N HIS A 110 -13.86 0.92 22.36
CA HIS A 110 -13.36 -0.23 23.11
C HIS A 110 -12.28 -0.97 22.33
N CYS A 111 -12.47 -1.12 21.01
CA CYS A 111 -11.46 -1.72 20.13
C CYS A 111 -10.16 -0.91 20.15
N LEU A 112 -10.26 0.43 20.04
CA LEU A 112 -9.10 1.32 20.14
C LEU A 112 -8.38 1.16 21.46
N GLU A 113 -9.11 1.17 22.59
CA GLU A 113 -8.53 1.00 23.92
C GLU A 113 -7.81 -0.35 24.06
N ASN A 114 -8.41 -1.43 23.56
CA ASN A 114 -7.82 -2.77 23.62
C ASN A 114 -6.54 -2.88 22.79
N VAL A 115 -6.56 -2.36 21.56
CA VAL A 115 -5.36 -2.32 20.71
C VAL A 115 -4.31 -1.42 21.34
N ASP A 116 -4.67 -0.25 21.88
CA ASP A 116 -3.73 0.68 22.50
C ASP A 116 -3.01 0.04 23.69
N LYS A 117 -3.72 -0.71 24.55
CA LYS A 117 -3.09 -1.51 25.62
C LYS A 117 -2.07 -2.51 25.08
N ALA A 118 -2.38 -3.19 23.98
CA ALA A 118 -1.45 -4.13 23.34
C ALA A 118 -0.21 -3.43 22.76
N LEU A 119 -0.37 -2.28 22.10
CA LEU A 119 0.74 -1.49 21.57
C LEU A 119 1.58 -0.87 22.69
N GLN A 120 0.96 -0.48 23.79
CA GLN A 120 1.64 0.04 24.98
C GLN A 120 2.53 -1.03 25.61
N PHE A 121 2.03 -2.26 25.74
CA PHE A 121 2.83 -3.39 26.19
C PHE A 121 4.08 -3.60 25.31
N LEU A 122 3.93 -3.53 23.98
CA LEU A 122 5.09 -3.65 23.07
C LEU A 122 6.13 -2.55 23.30
N LYS A 123 5.70 -1.30 23.53
CA LYS A 123 6.62 -0.19 23.86
C LYS A 123 7.34 -0.42 25.18
N GLU A 124 6.67 -0.99 26.18
CA GLU A 124 7.27 -1.35 27.47
C GLU A 124 8.34 -2.44 27.31
N GLN A 125 8.12 -3.39 26.40
CA GLN A 125 9.10 -4.39 25.98
C GLN A 125 10.20 -3.85 25.06
N ARG A 126 10.33 -2.52 24.92
CA ARG A 126 11.32 -1.82 24.08
C ARG A 126 11.21 -2.11 22.58
N VAL A 127 10.02 -2.48 22.10
CA VAL A 127 9.74 -2.64 20.67
C VAL A 127 9.46 -1.28 20.04
N HIS A 128 10.20 -0.93 18.98
CA HIS A 128 10.03 0.33 18.26
C HIS A 128 8.89 0.23 17.24
N LEU A 129 7.74 0.80 17.59
CA LEU A 129 6.57 0.90 16.72
C LEU A 129 6.60 2.21 15.92
N GLU A 130 7.35 2.23 14.82
CA GLU A 130 7.35 3.37 13.91
C GLU A 130 6.10 3.32 13.00
N ASN A 131 5.26 4.36 13.07
CA ASN A 131 4.12 4.56 12.17
C ASN A 131 2.95 3.56 12.31
N VAL A 132 2.75 2.96 13.49
CA VAL A 132 1.56 2.13 13.79
C VAL A 132 0.80 2.70 14.97
N GLY A 133 -0.44 3.14 14.75
CA GLY A 133 -1.39 3.53 15.78
C GLY A 133 -2.50 2.50 15.98
N SER A 134 -3.23 2.63 17.09
CA SER A 134 -4.36 1.73 17.39
C SER A 134 -5.47 1.80 16.33
N HIS A 135 -5.75 3.00 15.81
CA HIS A 135 -6.71 3.22 14.73
C HIS A 135 -6.37 2.45 13.44
N ASP A 136 -5.10 2.29 13.10
CA ASP A 136 -4.69 1.57 11.89
C ASP A 136 -5.08 0.10 11.93
N ILE A 137 -4.95 -0.52 13.11
CA ILE A 137 -5.34 -1.91 13.35
C ILE A 137 -6.86 -2.02 13.43
N VAL A 138 -7.52 -1.12 14.17
CA VAL A 138 -8.99 -1.12 14.32
C VAL A 138 -9.69 -0.88 12.99
N ASP A 139 -9.11 -0.10 12.08
CA ASP A 139 -9.69 0.18 10.76
C ASP A 139 -9.30 -0.90 9.72
N GLY A 140 -8.40 -1.83 10.08
CA GLY A 140 -8.02 -2.97 9.24
C GLY A 140 -7.02 -2.62 8.14
N ASN A 141 -6.10 -1.68 8.37
CA ASN A 141 -5.08 -1.32 7.39
C ASN A 141 -4.13 -2.50 7.16
N HIS A 142 -4.23 -3.16 6.00
CA HIS A 142 -3.49 -4.38 5.70
C HIS A 142 -1.98 -4.20 5.85
N ARG A 143 -1.43 -3.09 5.32
CA ARG A 143 0.02 -2.83 5.32
C ARG A 143 0.55 -2.65 6.74
N LEU A 144 -0.15 -1.86 7.55
CA LEU A 144 0.29 -1.58 8.93
C LEU A 144 0.02 -2.78 9.86
N THR A 145 -1.04 -3.55 9.63
CA THR A 145 -1.29 -4.79 10.38
C THR A 145 -0.21 -5.83 10.09
N LEU A 146 0.18 -6.02 8.81
CA LEU A 146 1.31 -6.89 8.47
C LEU A 146 2.63 -6.37 9.06
N GLY A 147 2.86 -5.06 9.01
CA GLY A 147 4.03 -4.43 9.61
C GLY A 147 4.11 -4.67 11.12
N LEU A 148 2.99 -4.55 11.83
CA LEU A 148 2.93 -4.84 13.26
C LEU A 148 3.29 -6.29 13.56
N ILE A 149 2.70 -7.25 12.84
CA ILE A 149 3.01 -8.67 13.07
C ILE A 149 4.46 -8.98 12.73
N TRP A 150 5.00 -8.39 11.66
CA TRP A 150 6.42 -8.50 11.34
C TRP A 150 7.32 -8.00 12.48
N THR A 151 7.00 -6.85 13.09
CA THR A 151 7.77 -6.29 14.21
C THR A 151 7.66 -7.13 15.49
N ILE A 152 6.60 -7.92 15.65
CA ILE A 152 6.41 -8.82 16.80
C ILE A 152 7.21 -10.13 16.65
N ILE A 153 7.46 -10.58 15.40
CA ILE A 153 8.27 -11.76 15.09
C ILE A 153 9.75 -11.48 15.36
#